data_AF-A0A9D8N0I5-F1
#
_entry.id   AF-A0A9D8N0I5-F1
#
_cell.length_a   1.000
_cell.length_b   1.000
_cell.length_c   1.000
_cell.angle_alpha   90.00
_cell.angle_beta   90.00
_cell.angle_gamma   90.00
#
_symmetry.space_group_name_H-M   'P 1'
#
loop_
_entity.id
_entity.type
_entity.pdbx_description
1 polymer ?
#
loop_
_entity_poly.entity_id
_entity_poly.type
_entity_poly.pdbx_seq_one_letter_code
_entity_poly.pdbx_strand_id
1 'polypeptide(L)'
;MKRIYIIMCMLLGITLSITAQEGLHINEVFEGKLIDKEEMRESLIKGESLAPYKLNVLHTIKFAASGKERARVDALFTKDMKESISDDESDIEYESEVEYVGSFIYYAIVQLTDTKKGRHRYICYQCREKSDHFDITLAYIEGKASLADLRKTFKKK
;
A
#
# COMPACT_ATOMS: atom_id res chain seq x y z
N MET A 1 31.33 -38.74 -10.79
CA MET A 1 30.84 -37.78 -9.78
C MET A 1 31.22 -36.35 -10.17
N LYS A 2 30.52 -35.73 -11.14
CA LYS A 2 30.75 -34.33 -11.57
C LYS A 2 29.51 -33.73 -12.26
N ARG A 3 28.31 -33.93 -11.68
CA ARG A 3 27.05 -33.37 -12.21
C ARG A 3 26.11 -32.84 -11.12
N ILE A 4 26.65 -32.48 -9.94
CA ILE A 4 25.86 -32.00 -8.80
C ILE A 4 26.07 -30.49 -8.54
N TYR A 5 27.06 -29.85 -9.19
CA TYR A 5 27.40 -28.44 -8.90
C TYR A 5 26.61 -27.40 -9.71
N ILE A 6 25.67 -27.77 -10.57
CA ILE A 6 24.93 -26.79 -11.40
C ILE A 6 23.58 -26.40 -10.77
N ILE A 7 23.05 -27.19 -9.83
CA ILE A 7 21.75 -26.90 -9.19
C ILE A 7 21.93 -26.16 -7.83
N MET A 8 23.15 -26.15 -7.28
CA MET A 8 23.47 -25.58 -5.97
C MET A 8 24.05 -24.15 -6.04
N CYS A 9 23.62 -23.35 -7.01
CA CYS A 9 23.82 -21.89 -7.00
C CYS A 9 22.53 -21.10 -7.27
N MET A 10 21.37 -21.77 -7.38
CA MET A 10 20.07 -21.14 -7.65
C MET A 10 19.19 -21.05 -6.39
N LEU A 11 19.84 -20.87 -5.24
CA LEU A 11 19.21 -20.74 -3.92
C LEU A 11 19.80 -19.55 -3.13
N LEU A 12 20.27 -18.52 -3.85
CA LEU A 12 20.18 -17.17 -3.30
C LEU A 12 18.78 -16.68 -3.60
N GLY A 13 17.91 -16.75 -2.60
CA GLY A 13 16.64 -16.05 -2.59
C GLY A 13 16.92 -14.59 -2.90
N ILE A 14 16.65 -14.19 -4.14
CA ILE A 14 16.66 -12.80 -4.50
C ILE A 14 15.43 -12.22 -3.81
N THR A 15 15.62 -11.65 -2.62
CA THR A 15 14.71 -10.63 -2.11
C THR A 15 14.89 -9.43 -3.06
N LEU A 16 14.34 -9.53 -4.27
CA LEU A 16 14.03 -8.36 -5.08
C LEU A 16 12.94 -7.63 -4.31
N SER A 17 13.32 -6.93 -3.26
CA SER A 17 12.57 -5.79 -2.74
C SER A 17 12.67 -4.70 -3.80
N ILE A 18 12.11 -4.97 -4.98
CA ILE A 18 11.65 -3.92 -5.89
C ILE A 18 10.46 -3.34 -5.14
N THR A 19 10.74 -2.43 -4.20
CA THR A 19 9.73 -1.69 -3.47
C THR A 19 9.09 -0.76 -4.48
N ALA A 20 7.95 -1.17 -5.02
CA ALA A 20 7.16 -0.29 -5.89
C ALA A 20 6.80 1.04 -5.17
N GLN A 21 6.84 1.03 -3.83
CA GLN A 21 6.57 2.12 -2.89
C GLN A 21 7.78 2.99 -2.51
N GLU A 22 8.94 2.83 -3.16
CA GLU A 22 10.11 3.66 -2.87
C GLU A 22 9.76 5.16 -2.98
N GLY A 23 10.16 5.94 -1.97
CA GLY A 23 9.84 7.37 -1.83
C GLY A 23 8.67 7.71 -0.92
N LEU A 24 7.86 6.74 -0.48
CA LEU A 24 6.71 6.98 0.40
C LEU A 24 7.06 6.82 1.88
N HIS A 25 6.55 7.71 2.74
CA HIS A 25 6.67 7.62 4.19
C HIS A 25 5.99 6.36 4.75
N ILE A 26 4.83 5.98 4.21
CA ILE A 26 4.09 4.77 4.63
C ILE A 26 4.85 3.48 4.32
N ASN A 27 5.88 3.52 3.47
CA ASN A 27 6.71 2.36 3.15
C ASN A 27 7.44 1.81 4.40
N GLU A 28 7.68 2.64 5.43
CA GLU A 28 8.23 2.16 6.69
C GLU A 28 7.40 1.04 7.33
N VAL A 29 6.07 1.07 7.13
CA VAL A 29 5.18 0.02 7.64
C VAL A 29 5.31 -1.25 6.80
N PHE A 30 5.38 -1.14 5.47
CA PHE A 30 5.60 -2.30 4.58
C PHE A 30 6.98 -2.96 4.78
N GLU A 31 7.96 -2.20 5.25
CA GLU A 31 9.31 -2.69 5.55
C GLU A 31 9.43 -3.37 6.91
N GLY A 32 8.41 -3.27 7.76
CA GLY A 32 8.44 -3.83 9.11
C GLY A 32 9.13 -2.93 10.14
N LYS A 33 9.29 -1.63 9.88
CA LYS A 33 10.00 -0.70 10.81
C LYS A 33 9.13 -0.25 11.99
N LEU A 34 7.81 -0.27 11.83
CA LEU A 34 6.86 0.15 12.85
C LEU A 34 6.15 -1.03 13.54
N ILE A 35 5.87 -2.07 12.77
CA ILE A 35 5.23 -3.32 13.19
C ILE A 35 6.11 -4.43 12.62
N ASP A 36 6.35 -5.50 13.37
CA ASP A 36 7.24 -6.56 12.89
C ASP A 36 6.58 -7.33 11.74
N LYS A 37 7.38 -7.81 10.78
CA LYS A 37 6.83 -8.51 9.60
C LYS A 37 6.11 -9.79 9.96
N GLU A 38 6.54 -10.45 11.02
CA GLU A 38 5.93 -11.65 11.58
C GLU A 38 4.51 -11.39 12.12
N GLU A 39 4.20 -10.14 12.46
CA GLU A 39 2.89 -9.69 12.93
C GLU A 39 1.99 -9.21 11.77
N MET A 40 2.51 -9.20 10.54
CA MET A 40 1.79 -8.78 9.34
C MET A 40 1.33 -9.94 8.49
N ARG A 41 0.11 -9.84 8.00
CA ARG A 41 -0.34 -10.60 6.84
C ARG A 41 -0.11 -9.79 5.57
N GLU A 42 1.02 -10.03 4.93
CA GLU A 42 1.41 -9.44 3.64
C GLU A 42 0.85 -10.24 2.45
N SER A 43 0.43 -9.55 1.41
CA SER A 43 0.03 -10.13 0.13
C SER A 43 0.44 -9.21 -1.01
N LEU A 44 1.24 -9.73 -1.94
CA LEU A 44 1.72 -9.01 -3.10
C LEU A 44 1.29 -9.73 -4.38
N ILE A 45 0.40 -9.10 -5.13
CA ILE A 45 -0.10 -9.61 -6.41
C ILE A 45 0.43 -8.71 -7.52
N LYS A 46 0.99 -9.33 -8.57
CA LYS A 46 1.51 -8.64 -9.75
C LYS A 46 1.08 -9.39 -11.00
N GLY A 47 0.95 -8.67 -12.12
CA GLY A 47 0.79 -9.28 -13.45
C GLY A 47 -0.66 -9.58 -13.84
N GLU A 48 -0.84 -10.58 -14.72
CA GLU A 48 -2.08 -10.80 -15.49
C GLU A 48 -3.33 -11.06 -14.63
N SER A 49 -3.17 -11.62 -13.43
CA SER A 49 -4.29 -11.85 -12.51
C SER A 49 -5.02 -10.57 -12.09
N LEU A 50 -4.37 -9.41 -12.23
CA LEU A 50 -4.91 -8.10 -11.93
C LEU A 50 -5.48 -7.36 -13.15
N ALA A 51 -5.28 -7.89 -14.36
CA ALA A 51 -5.76 -7.27 -15.60
C ALA A 51 -7.28 -7.03 -15.64
N PRO A 52 -8.15 -7.92 -15.11
CA PRO A 52 -9.60 -7.65 -15.04
C PRO A 52 -9.96 -6.40 -14.22
N TYR A 53 -9.08 -5.99 -13.31
CA TYR A 53 -9.25 -4.82 -12.45
C TYR A 53 -8.44 -3.61 -12.94
N LYS A 54 -7.81 -3.71 -14.11
CA LYS A 54 -6.87 -2.71 -14.66
C LYS A 54 -5.69 -2.38 -13.71
N LEU A 55 -5.33 -3.30 -12.82
CA LEU A 55 -4.20 -3.13 -11.92
C LEU A 55 -2.97 -3.89 -12.45
N ASN A 56 -1.80 -3.43 -12.06
CA ASN A 56 -0.51 -4.08 -12.32
C ASN A 56 0.14 -4.58 -11.03
N VAL A 57 -0.04 -3.83 -9.94
CA VAL A 57 0.47 -4.18 -8.61
C VAL A 57 -0.64 -3.93 -7.60
N LEU A 58 -0.84 -4.90 -6.70
CA LEU A 58 -1.61 -4.76 -5.47
C LEU A 58 -0.77 -5.33 -4.35
N HIS A 59 -0.26 -4.46 -3.47
CA HIS A 59 0.51 -4.83 -2.31
C HIS A 59 -0.28 -4.47 -1.04
N THR A 60 -0.73 -5.47 -0.29
CA THR A 60 -1.52 -5.25 0.93
C THR A 60 -0.81 -5.81 2.15
N ILE A 61 -0.86 -5.09 3.26
CA ILE A 61 -0.51 -5.60 4.59
C ILE A 61 -1.70 -5.43 5.52
N LYS A 62 -1.88 -6.40 6.42
CA LYS A 62 -2.88 -6.35 7.49
C LYS A 62 -2.23 -6.71 8.81
N PHE A 63 -2.50 -5.95 9.86
CA PHE A 63 -1.91 -6.15 11.17
C PHE A 63 -2.80 -5.55 12.26
N ALA A 64 -2.60 -6.03 13.50
CA ALA A 64 -3.16 -5.41 14.69
C ALA A 64 -2.18 -4.33 15.19
N ALA A 65 -2.71 -3.22 15.69
CA ALA A 65 -1.92 -2.11 16.20
C ALA A 65 -2.47 -1.57 17.51
N SER A 66 -1.58 -1.17 18.42
CA SER A 66 -1.92 -0.34 19.57
C SER A 66 -2.34 1.07 19.11
N GLY A 67 -2.96 1.85 20.01
CA GLY A 67 -3.31 3.24 19.71
C GLY A 67 -2.10 4.11 19.34
N LYS A 68 -0.91 3.82 19.90
CA LYS A 68 0.33 4.54 19.60
C LYS A 68 0.88 4.18 18.22
N GLU A 69 0.85 2.90 17.86
CA GLU A 69 1.26 2.45 16.53
C GLU A 69 0.32 3.00 15.46
N ARG A 70 -1.01 2.88 15.65
CA ARG A 70 -2.00 3.49 14.76
C ARG A 70 -1.71 4.96 14.53
N ALA A 71 -1.50 5.74 15.60
CA ALA A 71 -1.23 7.18 15.46
C ALA A 71 0.04 7.47 14.64
N ARG A 72 1.05 6.61 14.71
CA ARG A 72 2.25 6.71 13.86
C ARG A 72 1.95 6.35 12.40
N VAL A 73 1.19 5.28 12.16
CA VAL A 73 0.74 4.93 10.80
C VAL A 73 -0.07 6.07 10.19
N ASP A 74 -1.03 6.64 10.92
CA ASP A 74 -1.84 7.79 10.48
C ASP A 74 -0.96 8.99 10.11
N ALA A 75 0.08 9.26 10.91
CA ALA A 75 1.01 10.35 10.64
C ALA A 75 1.82 10.11 9.35
N LEU A 76 2.32 8.89 9.12
CA LEU A 76 3.02 8.53 7.87
C LEU A 76 2.10 8.65 6.66
N PHE A 77 0.88 8.09 6.75
CA PHE A 77 -0.12 8.16 5.69
C PHE A 77 -0.52 9.60 5.37
N THR A 78 -0.69 10.43 6.41
CA THR A 78 -1.04 11.85 6.26
C THR A 78 0.08 12.64 5.58
N LYS A 79 1.34 12.30 5.80
CA LYS A 79 2.46 12.93 5.09
C LYS A 79 2.41 12.63 3.60
N ASP A 80 2.32 11.35 3.22
CA ASP A 80 2.20 10.95 1.82
C ASP A 80 0.99 11.60 1.15
N MET A 81 -0.14 11.68 1.86
CA MET A 81 -1.35 12.33 1.38
C MET A 81 -1.15 13.82 1.12
N LYS A 82 -0.49 14.54 2.04
CA LYS A 82 -0.22 15.98 1.87
C LYS A 82 0.73 16.26 0.73
N GLU A 83 1.79 15.45 0.61
CA GLU A 83 2.77 15.57 -0.49
C GLU A 83 2.08 15.29 -1.85
N SER A 84 1.11 14.38 -1.88
CA SER A 84 0.29 14.10 -3.07
C SER A 84 -0.70 15.23 -3.42
N ILE A 85 -0.97 16.17 -2.53
CA ILE A 85 -1.86 17.32 -2.78
C ILE A 85 -1.05 18.58 -3.09
N SER A 86 0.18 18.69 -2.59
CA SER A 86 0.98 19.92 -2.72
C SER A 86 1.73 20.07 -4.04
N ASP A 87 1.96 19.00 -4.79
CA ASP A 87 2.68 19.00 -6.08
C ASP A 87 1.81 19.45 -7.29
N ASP A 88 0.77 20.24 -7.03
CA ASP A 88 -0.29 20.62 -7.97
C ASP A 88 0.14 21.77 -8.91
N GLU A 89 1.29 21.62 -9.60
CA GLU A 89 1.67 22.49 -10.74
C GLU A 89 1.00 22.06 -12.07
N SER A 90 0.23 20.97 -12.06
CA SER A 90 -0.47 20.44 -13.24
C SER A 90 -1.97 20.58 -13.10
N ASP A 91 -2.70 20.93 -14.16
CA ASP A 91 -4.19 20.95 -14.24
C ASP A 91 -4.85 19.56 -14.07
N ILE A 92 -4.22 18.62 -13.36
CA ILE A 92 -4.67 17.25 -13.13
C ILE A 92 -5.26 17.17 -11.72
N GLU A 93 -6.58 17.07 -11.62
CA GLU A 93 -7.26 16.88 -10.34
C GLU A 93 -6.92 15.50 -9.74
N TYR A 94 -6.09 15.46 -8.71
CA TYR A 94 -5.78 14.22 -7.98
C TYR A 94 -6.92 13.86 -7.03
N GLU A 95 -7.52 12.69 -7.25
CA GLU A 95 -8.66 12.26 -6.45
C GLU A 95 -8.23 11.62 -5.13
N SER A 96 -8.85 12.05 -4.03
CA SER A 96 -8.75 11.40 -2.72
C SER A 96 -10.12 11.27 -2.05
N GLU A 97 -10.25 10.26 -1.20
CA GLU A 97 -11.42 10.03 -0.35
C GLU A 97 -10.90 9.68 1.02
N VAL A 98 -11.30 10.43 2.05
CA VAL A 98 -10.83 10.22 3.42
C VAL A 98 -12.02 10.36 4.37
N GLU A 99 -12.21 9.34 5.19
CA GLU A 99 -13.23 9.30 6.23
C GLU A 99 -12.56 9.17 7.60
N TYR A 100 -13.00 9.99 8.54
CA TYR A 100 -12.51 9.99 9.91
C TYR A 100 -13.58 9.49 10.88
N VAL A 101 -13.17 8.78 11.91
CA VAL A 101 -14.00 8.49 13.09
C VAL A 101 -13.31 9.09 14.30
N GLY A 102 -13.95 10.09 14.91
CA GLY A 102 -13.33 10.87 15.98
C GLY A 102 -12.07 11.58 15.49
N SER A 103 -10.90 11.14 15.97
CA SER A 103 -9.60 11.75 15.67
C SER A 103 -8.68 10.90 14.78
N PHE A 104 -9.16 9.74 14.30
CA PHE A 104 -8.35 8.83 13.49
C PHE A 104 -8.94 8.58 12.11
N ILE A 105 -8.07 8.26 11.15
CA ILE A 105 -8.48 7.90 9.79
C ILE A 105 -9.18 6.55 9.87
N TYR A 106 -10.46 6.47 9.51
CA TYR A 106 -11.18 5.20 9.42
C TYR A 106 -10.94 4.53 8.07
N TYR A 107 -10.95 5.33 7.01
CA TYR A 107 -10.80 4.87 5.64
C TYR A 107 -10.16 5.97 4.79
N ALA A 108 -9.26 5.60 3.90
CA ALA A 108 -8.75 6.51 2.89
C ALA A 108 -8.37 5.78 1.59
N ILE A 109 -8.58 6.45 0.46
CA ILE A 109 -7.89 6.18 -0.80
C ILE A 109 -7.31 7.49 -1.29
N VAL A 110 -6.00 7.51 -1.55
CA VAL A 110 -5.30 8.70 -2.04
C VAL A 110 -4.53 8.34 -3.29
N GLN A 111 -4.77 9.09 -4.38
CA GLN A 111 -3.93 9.03 -5.57
C GLN A 111 -2.62 9.78 -5.33
N LEU A 112 -1.49 9.14 -5.63
CA LEU A 112 -0.18 9.76 -5.56
C LEU A 112 0.11 10.54 -6.85
N THR A 113 0.86 11.65 -6.72
CA THR A 113 1.22 12.56 -7.83
C THR A 113 2.19 11.95 -8.83
N ASP A 114 3.07 11.07 -8.36
CA ASP A 114 4.17 10.53 -9.15
C ASP A 114 3.76 9.33 -10.03
N THR A 115 3.31 9.60 -11.25
CA THR A 115 2.95 8.50 -12.17
C THR A 115 4.17 7.70 -12.61
N LYS A 116 4.21 6.40 -12.29
CA LYS A 116 5.24 5.47 -12.81
C LYS A 116 4.84 4.97 -14.19
N LYS A 117 5.44 5.53 -15.24
CA LYS A 117 5.20 5.17 -16.65
C LYS A 117 3.75 5.39 -17.10
N GLY A 118 3.15 6.51 -16.69
CA GLY A 118 1.76 6.85 -17.05
C GLY A 118 0.70 5.97 -16.37
N ARG A 119 1.05 5.38 -15.21
CA ARG A 119 0.12 4.62 -14.36
C ARG A 119 -0.23 5.43 -13.13
N HIS A 120 -1.49 5.32 -12.72
CA HIS A 120 -1.94 5.81 -11.43
C HIS A 120 -1.34 4.95 -10.33
N ARG A 121 -0.98 5.60 -9.22
CA ARG A 121 -0.58 4.95 -7.99
C ARG A 121 -1.51 5.41 -6.88
N TYR A 122 -1.86 4.50 -5.99
CA TYR A 122 -2.72 4.79 -4.85
C TYR A 122 -2.14 4.19 -3.58
N ILE A 123 -2.34 4.89 -2.47
CA ILE A 123 -2.28 4.33 -1.13
C ILE A 123 -3.69 4.26 -0.57
N CYS A 124 -4.04 3.12 -0.01
CA CYS A 124 -5.32 2.90 0.66
C CYS A 124 -5.10 2.52 2.10
N TYR A 125 -6.01 2.97 2.96
CA TYR A 125 -5.96 2.78 4.39
C TYR A 125 -7.35 2.38 4.88
N GLN A 126 -7.42 1.39 5.77
CA GLN A 126 -8.62 1.10 6.55
C GLN A 126 -8.22 0.75 7.97
N CYS A 127 -8.83 1.39 8.97
CA CYS A 127 -8.64 1.10 10.39
C CYS A 127 -9.98 0.77 11.02
N ARG A 128 -10.04 -0.37 11.72
CA ARG A 128 -11.21 -0.78 12.50
C ARG A 128 -10.83 -0.89 13.95
N GLU A 129 -11.48 -0.09 14.79
CA GLU A 129 -11.32 -0.20 16.24
C GLU A 129 -11.91 -1.51 16.76
N LYS A 130 -11.16 -2.19 17.61
CA LYS A 130 -11.57 -3.35 18.40
C LYS A 130 -11.55 -2.95 19.89
N SER A 131 -11.99 -3.87 20.75
CA SER A 131 -12.04 -3.63 22.20
C SER A 131 -10.70 -3.24 22.81
N ASP A 132 -9.58 -3.73 22.26
CA ASP A 132 -8.25 -3.66 22.85
C ASP A 132 -7.14 -3.28 21.85
N HIS A 133 -7.45 -3.20 20.55
CA HIS A 133 -6.49 -2.85 19.49
C HIS A 133 -7.21 -2.25 18.26
N PHE A 134 -6.44 -1.93 17.22
CA PHE A 134 -6.94 -1.51 15.92
C PHE A 134 -6.51 -2.51 14.85
N ASP A 135 -7.46 -3.00 14.05
CA ASP A 135 -7.16 -3.76 12.84
C ASP A 135 -6.90 -2.78 11.70
N ILE A 136 -5.67 -2.74 11.21
CA ILE A 136 -5.28 -1.86 10.10
C ILE A 136 -5.02 -2.69 8.84
N THR A 137 -5.57 -2.23 7.72
CA THR A 137 -5.22 -2.68 6.37
C THR A 137 -4.63 -1.52 5.60
N LEU A 138 -3.41 -1.71 5.09
CA LEU A 138 -2.77 -0.79 4.16
C LEU A 138 -2.65 -1.46 2.80
N ALA A 139 -2.89 -0.71 1.73
CA ALA A 139 -2.66 -1.17 0.38
C ALA A 139 -1.90 -0.13 -0.43
N TYR A 140 -0.97 -0.59 -1.25
CA TYR A 140 -0.39 0.16 -2.35
C TYR A 140 -0.88 -0.47 -3.66
N ILE A 141 -1.35 0.38 -4.57
CA ILE A 141 -1.94 -0.01 -5.84
C ILE A 141 -1.23 0.74 -6.95
N GLU A 142 -0.94 0.04 -8.05
CA GLU A 142 -0.42 0.64 -9.27
C GLU A 142 -1.16 0.07 -10.47
N GLY A 143 -1.61 0.93 -11.40
CA GLY A 143 -2.37 0.48 -12.55
C GLY A 143 -2.91 1.59 -13.44
N LYS A 144 -3.81 1.19 -14.34
CA LYS A 144 -4.60 2.09 -15.19
C LYS A 144 -6.00 2.34 -14.63
N ALA A 145 -6.36 1.70 -13.52
CA ALA A 145 -7.62 1.97 -12.83
C ALA A 145 -7.62 3.40 -12.31
N SER A 146 -8.74 4.10 -12.52
CA SER A 146 -9.02 5.37 -11.84
C SER A 146 -9.60 5.11 -10.44
N LEU A 147 -9.72 6.16 -9.62
CA LEU A 147 -10.37 6.03 -8.31
C LEU A 147 -11.82 5.52 -8.45
N ALA A 148 -12.53 5.92 -9.49
CA ALA A 148 -13.88 5.40 -9.77
C ALA A 148 -13.90 3.88 -10.04
N ASP A 149 -12.89 3.35 -10.73
CA ASP A 149 -12.73 1.90 -10.94
C ASP A 149 -12.40 1.18 -9.61
N LEU A 150 -11.53 1.78 -8.79
CA LEU A 150 -11.21 1.25 -7.45
C LEU A 150 -12.46 1.22 -6.56
N ARG A 151 -13.25 2.30 -6.53
CA ARG A 151 -14.52 2.35 -5.76
C ARG A 151 -15.44 1.19 -6.10
N LYS A 152 -15.64 0.90 -7.39
CA LYS A 152 -16.48 -0.23 -7.82
C LYS A 152 -15.93 -1.59 -7.39
N THR A 153 -14.60 -1.70 -7.36
CA THR A 153 -13.90 -2.95 -7.02
C THR A 153 -13.87 -3.19 -5.50
N PHE A 154 -13.68 -2.14 -4.71
CA PHE A 154 -13.45 -2.21 -3.26
C PHE A 154 -14.69 -1.87 -2.40
N LYS A 155 -15.75 -1.22 -2.93
CA LYS A 155 -17.04 -0.99 -2.20
C LYS A 155 -17.92 -2.23 -2.02
N LYS A 156 -17.38 -3.45 -2.02
CA LYS A 156 -18.21 -4.65 -1.88
C LYS A 156 -18.44 -5.03 -0.40
N LYS A 157 -19.51 -4.42 0.14
CA LYS A 157 -20.23 -4.73 1.40
C LYS A 157 -19.53 -4.41 2.73
#